data_AF-A0A7S1LUQ7-F1
#
_entry.id   AF-A0A7S1LUQ7-F1
#
_cell.length_a   1.000
_cell.length_b   1.000
_cell.length_c   1.000
_cell.angle_alpha   90.00
_cell.angle_beta   90.00
_cell.angle_gamma   90.00
#
_symmetry.space_group_name_H-M   'P 1'
#
loop_
_entity.id
_entity.type
_entity.pdbx_description
1 polymer ?
#
loop_
_entity_poly.entity_id
_entity_poly.type
_entity_poly.pdbx_seq_one_letter_code
_entity_poly.pdbx_strand_id
1 'polypeptide(L)'
;MLGDYNRWGWPMCGEIDIMEYVGFDPGQTHSTIHCEARNSLRNNQPTVVVNDPNMTMSFVTYSAEWSPDNVTLLVAGRPVLTYGNDGKCSQVSWPFHLPFTVKLNLAIGGGRGGVEGV
;
A
#
# COMPACT_ATOMS: atom_id res chain seq x y z
N MET A 1 -0.17 -5.62 2.27
CA MET A 1 -1.01 -6.45 3.19
C MET A 1 -2.42 -6.43 2.66
N LEU A 2 -3.16 -7.54 2.73
CA LEU A 2 -4.51 -7.63 2.18
C LEU A 2 -5.51 -8.14 3.21
N GLY A 3 -6.70 -7.55 3.26
CA GLY A 3 -7.82 -8.09 4.01
C GLY A 3 -8.35 -9.39 3.39
N ASP A 4 -9.34 -10.01 4.04
CA ASP A 4 -9.93 -11.27 3.59
C ASP A 4 -10.67 -11.12 2.24
N TYR A 5 -9.94 -11.38 1.16
CA TYR A 5 -10.42 -11.29 -0.21
C TYR A 5 -11.55 -12.28 -0.49
N ASN A 6 -11.45 -13.51 0.03
CA ASN A 6 -12.44 -14.54 -0.23
C ASN A 6 -13.80 -14.19 0.38
N ARG A 7 -13.79 -13.44 1.49
CA ARG A 7 -15.00 -13.02 2.18
C ARG A 7 -15.60 -11.73 1.60
N TRP A 8 -14.79 -10.72 1.30
CA TRP A 8 -15.30 -9.38 0.96
C TRP A 8 -14.97 -8.89 -0.45
N GLY A 9 -14.00 -9.52 -1.12
CA GLY A 9 -13.47 -9.06 -2.41
C GLY A 9 -12.67 -7.76 -2.30
N TRP A 10 -11.81 -7.51 -3.27
CA TRP A 10 -11.12 -6.22 -3.40
C TRP A 10 -11.99 -5.23 -4.18
N PRO A 11 -12.03 -3.92 -3.82
CA PRO A 11 -11.27 -3.25 -2.75
C PRO A 11 -11.97 -3.19 -1.38
N MET A 12 -13.15 -3.80 -1.24
CA MET A 12 -13.92 -3.82 0.02
C MET A 12 -13.20 -4.50 1.20
N CYS A 13 -12.31 -5.45 0.93
CA CYS A 13 -11.49 -6.09 1.96
C CYS A 13 -10.36 -5.18 2.48
N GLY A 14 -10.00 -4.13 1.72
CA GLY A 14 -8.91 -3.21 2.02
C GLY A 14 -7.51 -3.77 1.69
N GLU A 15 -6.58 -2.86 1.40
CA GLU A 15 -5.19 -3.15 1.12
C GLU A 15 -4.29 -2.07 1.71
N ILE A 16 -3.17 -2.49 2.31
CA ILE A 16 -2.13 -1.62 2.85
C ILE A 16 -0.82 -2.00 2.18
N ASP A 17 -0.42 -1.24 1.18
CA ASP A 17 0.83 -1.45 0.46
C ASP A 17 1.94 -0.69 1.18
N ILE A 18 2.60 -1.40 2.09
CA ILE A 18 3.71 -0.86 2.87
C ILE A 18 4.85 -0.41 1.94
N MET A 19 5.15 -1.24 0.93
CA MET A 19 6.16 -0.96 -0.08
C MET A 19 5.80 -1.70 -1.38
N GLU A 20 5.77 -0.95 -2.47
CA GLU A 20 5.84 -1.44 -3.83
C GLU A 20 7.04 -0.82 -4.54
N TYR A 21 7.73 -1.60 -5.36
CA TYR A 21 8.87 -1.18 -6.16
C TYR A 21 8.69 -1.72 -7.59
N VAL A 22 9.04 -0.90 -8.59
CA VAL A 22 8.95 -1.28 -10.00
C VAL A 22 10.33 -1.14 -10.65
N GLY A 23 10.85 -2.22 -11.21
CA GLY A 23 12.26 -2.30 -11.63
C GLY A 23 12.65 -1.36 -12.79
N PHE A 24 11.71 -0.99 -13.67
CA PHE A 24 12.00 -0.05 -14.75
C PHE A 24 12.10 1.41 -14.27
N ASP A 25 11.60 1.71 -13.07
CA ASP A 25 11.65 3.04 -12.45
C ASP A 25 12.51 3.00 -11.18
N PRO A 26 13.84 2.83 -11.33
CA PRO A 26 14.73 2.57 -10.22
C PRO A 26 14.82 3.77 -9.28
N GLY A 27 14.95 3.48 -7.99
CA GLY A 27 15.06 4.51 -6.97
C GLY A 27 13.71 5.08 -6.52
N GLN A 28 12.58 4.51 -6.94
CA GLN A 28 11.24 4.90 -6.47
C GLN A 28 10.52 3.75 -5.77
N THR A 29 10.06 3.99 -4.54
CA THR A 29 9.13 3.09 -3.84
C THR A 29 7.82 3.79 -3.57
N HIS A 30 6.74 3.03 -3.63
CA HIS A 30 5.39 3.52 -3.40
C HIS A 30 4.84 2.92 -2.13
N SER A 31 4.21 3.76 -1.32
CA SER A 31 3.40 3.34 -0.18
C SER A 31 1.96 3.78 -0.46
N THR A 32 1.03 2.83 -0.51
CA THR A 32 -0.34 3.04 -0.99
C THR A 32 -1.36 2.45 -0.04
N ILE A 33 -2.53 3.09 0.04
CA ILE A 33 -3.69 2.58 0.76
C ILE A 33 -4.84 2.37 -0.22
N HIS A 34 -5.49 1.21 -0.15
CA HIS A 34 -6.73 0.95 -0.89
C HIS A 34 -7.89 0.60 0.04
N CYS A 35 -9.03 1.22 -0.22
CA CYS A 35 -10.35 0.82 0.24
C CYS A 35 -11.39 1.08 -0.87
N GLU A 36 -12.65 0.69 -0.67
CA GLU A 36 -13.68 0.88 -1.70
C GLU A 36 -13.85 2.35 -2.11
N ALA A 37 -13.77 3.29 -1.15
CA ALA A 37 -13.84 4.71 -1.44
C ALA A 37 -12.60 5.26 -2.18
N ARG A 38 -11.44 4.62 -1.99
CA ARG A 38 -10.12 5.12 -2.38
C ARG A 38 -9.27 3.99 -2.98
N ASN A 39 -9.27 3.83 -4.30
CA ASN A 39 -8.53 2.74 -4.96
C ASN A 39 -8.09 3.08 -6.40
N SER A 40 -7.25 2.20 -6.95
CA SER A 40 -6.64 2.36 -8.28
C SER A 40 -7.62 2.28 -9.44
N LEU A 41 -8.76 1.56 -9.31
CA LEU A 41 -9.79 1.60 -10.36
C LEU A 41 -10.43 2.97 -10.49
N ARG A 42 -10.42 3.76 -9.42
CA ARG A 42 -10.94 5.13 -9.37
C ARG A 42 -9.84 6.20 -9.51
N ASN A 43 -8.57 5.80 -9.59
CA ASN A 43 -7.40 6.69 -9.63
C ASN A 43 -7.38 7.73 -8.49
N ASN A 44 -7.83 7.36 -7.30
CA ASN A 44 -7.93 8.28 -6.16
C ASN A 44 -7.34 7.72 -4.85
N GLN A 45 -6.60 6.63 -4.94
CA GLN A 45 -5.87 6.01 -3.85
C GLN A 45 -4.81 6.97 -3.27
N PRO A 46 -4.71 7.11 -1.95
CA PRO A 46 -3.58 7.78 -1.32
C PRO A 46 -2.29 7.00 -1.60
N THR A 47 -1.35 7.64 -2.30
CA THR A 47 -0.02 7.10 -2.57
C THR A 47 1.03 8.16 -2.26
N VAL A 48 2.12 7.75 -1.61
CA VAL A 48 3.34 8.54 -1.51
C VAL A 48 4.47 7.79 -2.18
N VAL A 49 5.28 8.54 -2.94
CA VAL A 49 6.45 8.02 -3.63
C VAL A 49 7.69 8.55 -2.93
N VAL A 50 8.56 7.64 -2.49
CA VAL A 50 9.85 7.97 -1.90
C VAL A 50 10.93 7.73 -2.95
N ASN A 51 11.71 8.79 -3.20
CA ASN A 51 12.85 8.75 -4.10
C ASN A 51 14.13 8.56 -3.30
N ASP A 52 14.82 7.45 -3.53
CA ASP A 52 16.16 7.19 -3.00
C ASP A 52 16.96 6.37 -4.03
N PRO A 53 17.91 6.99 -4.75
CA PRO A 53 18.70 6.30 -5.77
C PRO A 53 19.56 5.16 -5.22
N ASN A 54 19.78 5.10 -3.90
CA ASN A 54 20.57 4.08 -3.24
C ASN A 54 19.72 2.97 -2.58
N MET A 55 18.38 2.98 -2.74
CA MET A 55 17.50 2.03 -2.06
C MET A 55 17.77 0.56 -2.39
N THR A 56 18.36 0.28 -3.55
CA THR A 56 18.70 -1.09 -3.99
C THR A 56 20.11 -1.50 -3.56
N MET A 57 20.91 -0.57 -3.02
CA MET A 57 22.30 -0.81 -2.63
C MET A 57 22.43 -1.30 -1.18
N SER A 58 21.37 -1.17 -0.37
CA SER A 58 21.35 -1.59 1.03
C SER A 58 19.95 -1.95 1.50
N PHE A 59 19.84 -2.63 2.64
CA PHE A 59 18.55 -2.92 3.24
C PHE A 59 17.92 -1.65 3.82
N VAL A 60 16.63 -1.45 3.52
CA VAL A 60 15.80 -0.37 4.06
C VAL A 60 14.63 -0.97 4.83
N THR A 61 14.36 -0.45 6.02
CA THR A 61 13.19 -0.84 6.82
C THR A 61 11.94 -0.13 6.32
N TYR A 62 10.96 -0.90 5.88
CA TYR A 62 9.60 -0.43 5.56
C TYR A 62 8.64 -0.96 6.63
N SER A 63 7.79 -0.10 7.18
CA SER A 63 6.91 -0.48 8.28
C SER A 63 5.55 0.21 8.20
N ALA A 64 4.57 -0.38 8.88
CA ALA A 64 3.27 0.22 9.12
C ALA A 64 3.01 0.28 10.63
N GLU A 65 2.67 1.47 11.11
CA GLU A 65 2.06 1.68 12.42
C GLU A 65 0.54 1.73 12.22
N TRP A 66 -0.18 0.80 12.83
CA TRP A 66 -1.60 0.62 12.59
C TRP A 66 -2.35 0.57 13.92
N SER A 67 -3.34 1.44 14.05
CA SER A 67 -4.24 1.55 15.19
C SER A 67 -5.70 1.65 14.72
N PRO A 68 -6.68 1.63 15.65
CA PRO A 68 -8.08 1.87 15.30
C PRO A 68 -8.34 3.24 14.64
N ASP A 69 -7.46 4.22 14.87
CA ASP A 69 -7.66 5.60 14.45
C ASP A 69 -6.95 5.92 13.12
N ASN A 70 -5.81 5.29 12.84
CA ASN A 70 -5.05 5.54 11.62
C ASN A 70 -4.12 4.38 11.23
N VAL A 71 -3.71 4.39 9.97
CA VAL A 71 -2.58 3.63 9.44
C VAL A 71 -1.52 4.63 9.00
N THR A 72 -0.32 4.53 9.54
CA THR A 72 0.85 5.32 9.14
C THR A 72 1.93 4.42 8.56
N LEU A 73 2.32 4.67 7.31
CA LEU A 73 3.40 3.98 6.62
C LEU A 73 4.70 4.75 6.76
N LEU A 74 5.80 4.03 6.97
CA LEU A 74 7.12 4.59 7.24
C LEU A 74 8.20 3.97 6.36
N VAL A 75 9.18 4.79 6.00
CA VAL A 75 10.41 4.38 5.31
C VAL A 75 11.61 4.80 6.15
N ALA A 76 12.45 3.85 6.53
CA ALA A 76 13.58 4.06 7.44
C ALA A 76 13.18 4.81 8.73
N GLY A 77 12.05 4.43 9.32
CA GLY A 77 11.50 5.03 10.56
C GLY A 77 10.90 6.43 10.39
N ARG A 78 10.86 6.99 9.17
CA ARG A 78 10.23 8.28 8.89
C ARG A 78 8.81 8.07 8.35
N PRO A 79 7.77 8.67 8.95
CA PRO A 79 6.41 8.57 8.42
C PRO A 79 6.31 9.26 7.06
N VAL A 80 5.70 8.57 6.10
CA VAL A 80 5.55 9.07 4.72
C VAL A 80 4.08 9.22 4.33
N LEU A 81 3.19 8.37 4.83
CA LEU A 81 1.75 8.43 4.54
C LEU A 81 0.96 8.07 5.79
N THR A 82 0.03 8.95 6.21
CA THR A 82 -0.95 8.65 7.27
C THR A 82 -2.35 8.70 6.68
N TYR A 83 -3.09 7.60 6.83
CA TYR A 83 -4.49 7.49 6.45
C TYR A 83 -5.36 7.32 7.71
N GLY A 84 -6.24 8.30 7.95
CA GLY A 84 -7.07 8.37 9.16
C GLY A 84 -8.44 7.72 8.99
N ASN A 85 -8.95 7.16 10.07
CA ASN A 85 -10.32 6.69 10.19
C ASN A 85 -11.25 7.89 10.21
N ASP A 86 -12.22 7.93 9.30
CA ASP A 86 -13.17 9.04 9.21
C ASP A 86 -14.28 8.97 10.27
N GLY A 87 -14.24 7.97 11.16
CA GLY A 87 -15.15 7.82 12.28
C GLY A 87 -16.57 7.41 11.88
N LYS A 88 -16.82 7.13 10.60
CA LYS A 88 -18.15 6.79 10.08
C LYS A 88 -18.52 5.32 10.27
N CYS A 89 -17.65 4.53 10.88
CA CYS A 89 -17.83 3.08 11.06
C CYS A 89 -18.20 2.36 9.76
N SER A 90 -17.62 2.79 8.63
CA SER A 90 -17.94 2.27 7.31
C SER A 90 -16.76 1.48 6.76
N GLN A 91 -16.98 0.20 6.42
CA GLN A 91 -15.97 -0.60 5.72
C GLN A 91 -15.59 -0.01 4.35
N VAL A 92 -16.48 0.78 3.75
CA VAL A 92 -16.24 1.44 2.45
C VAL A 92 -15.08 2.44 2.55
N SER A 93 -15.02 3.23 3.63
CA SER A 93 -13.94 4.20 3.87
C SER A 93 -12.81 3.65 4.75
N TRP A 94 -13.13 2.70 5.63
CA TRP A 94 -12.25 2.17 6.66
C TRP A 94 -12.40 0.64 6.85
N PRO A 95 -11.86 -0.19 5.94
CA PRO A 95 -11.82 -1.64 6.11
C PRO A 95 -10.73 -2.11 7.09
N PHE A 96 -9.85 -1.22 7.55
CA PHE A 96 -8.69 -1.49 8.41
C PHE A 96 -9.05 -1.75 9.89
N HIS A 97 -10.25 -2.23 10.14
CA HIS A 97 -10.67 -2.84 11.41
C HIS A 97 -10.86 -4.37 11.26
N LEU A 98 -10.78 -4.88 10.03
CA LEU A 98 -10.87 -6.29 9.71
C LEU A 98 -9.50 -6.99 9.86
N PRO A 99 -9.44 -8.32 9.92
CA PRO A 99 -8.18 -9.06 9.87
C PRO A 99 -7.47 -8.92 8.52
N PHE A 100 -6.15 -8.73 8.56
CA PHE A 100 -5.28 -8.64 7.38
C PHE A 100 -4.20 -9.72 7.42
N THR A 101 -3.76 -10.17 6.24
CA THR A 101 -2.60 -11.04 6.08
C THR A 101 -1.45 -10.29 5.40
N VAL A 102 -0.22 -10.50 5.86
CA VAL A 102 0.98 -9.98 5.20
C VAL A 102 1.18 -10.71 3.87
N LYS A 103 1.48 -9.94 2.82
CA LYS A 103 1.87 -10.46 1.52
C LYS A 103 3.27 -9.96 1.20
N LEU A 104 4.13 -10.88 0.78
CA LEU A 104 5.45 -10.60 0.25
C LEU A 104 5.58 -11.38 -1.05
N ASN A 105 5.83 -10.69 -2.15
CA ASN A 105 5.94 -11.29 -3.47
C ASN A 105 6.90 -10.51 -4.37
N LEU A 106 7.31 -11.17 -5.45
CA LEU A 106 7.98 -10.57 -6.60
C LEU A 106 7.11 -10.88 -7.82
N ALA A 107 6.51 -9.87 -8.42
CA ALA A 107 5.76 -10.01 -9.67
C ALA A 107 6.71 -9.78 -10.87
N ILE A 108 6.47 -10.50 -11.97
CA ILE A 108 7.20 -10.36 -13.22
C ILE A 108 6.21 -9.88 -14.28
N GLY A 109 6.39 -8.66 -14.79
CA GLY A 109 5.46 -8.02 -15.72
C GLY A 109 4.19 -7.47 -15.06
N GLY A 110 3.03 -7.72 -15.69
CA GLY A 110 1.73 -7.19 -15.26
C GLY A 110 1.50 -5.73 -15.65
N GLY A 111 0.28 -5.23 -15.41
CA GLY A 111 -0.14 -3.90 -15.86
C GLY A 111 0.62 -2.72 -15.25
N ARG A 112 1.33 -2.94 -14.14
CA ARG A 112 2.21 -1.95 -13.51
C ARG A 112 3.69 -2.26 -13.73
N GLY A 113 4.13 -3.49 -13.52
CA GLY A 113 5.55 -3.86 -13.59
C GLY A 113 6.11 -3.99 -15.01
N GLY A 114 5.24 -4.25 -16.00
CA GLY A 114 5.63 -4.51 -17.39
C GLY A 114 5.30 -3.36 -18.36
N VAL A 115 5.08 -2.14 -17.88
CA VAL A 115 4.74 -0.98 -18.74
C VAL A 115 5.83 -0.71 -19.78
N GLU A 116 7.09 -0.87 -19.39
CA GLU A 116 8.27 -0.69 -20.25
C GLU A 116 8.86 -2.03 -20.75
N GLY A 117 8.07 -3.11 -20.72
CA GLY A 117 8.52 -4.46 -21.03
C GLY A 117 8.98 -5.26 -19.79
N VAL A 118 9.39 -6.51 -20.03
CA VAL A 118 9.87 -7.48 -19.02
C VAL A 118 11.26 -7.96 -19.38
#